data_AF-A0A1Q9R9B4-F1
#
_entry.id   AF-A0A1Q9R9B4-F1
#
_cell.length_a   1.000
_cell.length_b   1.000
_cell.length_c   1.000
_cell.angle_alpha   90.00
_cell.angle_beta   90.00
_cell.angle_gamma   90.00
#
_symmetry.space_group_name_H-M   'P 1'
#
loop_
_entity.id
_entity.type
_entity.pdbx_description
1 polymer ?
#
loop_
_entity_poly.entity_id
_entity_poly.type
_entity_poly.pdbx_seq_one_letter_code
_entity_poly.pdbx_strand_id
1 'polypeptide(L)' 'MDDLRDKIEASEPLMQQAIEALRRYHEAKAAESSPDEIERLRMLADSLFQAVSEYQLRALGGPFRPLQ' A
#
# COMPACT_ATOMS: atom_id res chain seq x y z
N MET A 1 -12.53 -11.46 -18.65
CA MET A 1 -11.37 -11.57 -17.73
C MET A 1 -10.86 -10.16 -17.49
N ASP A 2 -11.78 -9.22 -17.26
CA ASP A 2 -11.54 -7.77 -17.42
C ASP A 2 -11.69 -7.09 -16.06
N ASP A 3 -12.64 -7.54 -15.22
CA ASP A 3 -12.80 -7.09 -13.84
C ASP A 3 -11.53 -7.19 -12.97
N LEU A 4 -10.72 -8.25 -13.13
CA LEU A 4 -9.48 -8.43 -12.37
C LEU A 4 -8.43 -7.37 -12.77
N ARG A 5 -8.37 -7.05 -14.06
CA ARG A 5 -7.40 -6.13 -14.63
C ARG A 5 -7.77 -4.69 -14.33
N ASP A 6 -9.05 -4.34 -14.46
CA ASP A 6 -9.59 -3.02 -14.10
C ASP A 6 -9.42 -2.72 -12.60
N LYS A 7 -9.55 -3.73 -11.73
CA LYS A 7 -9.35 -3.58 -10.29
C LYS A 7 -7.87 -3.47 -9.90
N ILE A 8 -6.98 -4.09 -10.67
CA ILE A 8 -5.53 -3.92 -10.52
C ILE A 8 -5.11 -2.53 -11.03
N GLU A 9 -5.63 -2.06 -12.17
CA GLU A 9 -5.40 -0.71 -12.71
C GLU A 9 -5.97 0.37 -11.76
N ALA A 10 -7.12 0.16 -11.14
CA ALA A 10 -7.68 1.08 -10.14
C ALA A 10 -6.89 1.07 -8.81
N SER A 11 -6.22 -0.05 -8.49
CA SER A 11 -5.29 -0.16 -7.36
C SER A 11 -3.91 0.42 -7.68
N GLU A 12 -3.57 0.60 -8.96
CA GLU A 12 -2.28 1.09 -9.44
C GLU A 12 -1.87 2.44 -8.82
N PRO A 13 -2.72 3.49 -8.75
CA PRO A 13 -2.34 4.75 -8.11
C PRO A 13 -2.08 4.61 -6.60
N LEU A 14 -2.73 3.65 -5.94
CA LEU A 14 -2.55 3.35 -4.52
C LEU A 14 -1.25 2.55 -4.30
N MET A 15 -0.96 1.61 -5.22
CA MET A 15 0.29 0.85 -5.25
C MET A 15 1.50 1.76 -5.52
N GLN A 16 1.37 2.71 -6.45
CA GLN A 16 2.42 3.69 -6.75
C GLN A 16 2.73 4.57 -5.53
N GLN A 17 1.72 4.97 -4.76
CA GLN A 17 1.92 5.70 -3.51
C GLN A 17 2.67 4.87 -2.47
N ALA A 18 2.33 3.58 -2.32
CA ALA A 18 3.02 2.68 -1.40
C ALA A 18 4.50 2.46 -1.79
N ILE A 19 4.77 2.28 -3.08
CA ILE A 19 6.12 2.13 -3.62
C ILE A 19 6.93 3.41 -3.43
N GLU A 20 6.33 4.58 -3.66
CA GLU A 20 6.97 5.88 -3.45
C GLU A 20 7.31 6.11 -1.96
N ALA A 21 6.42 5.73 -1.05
CA ALA A 21 6.67 5.81 0.39
C ALA A 21 7.83 4.89 0.82
N LEU A 22 7.90 3.66 0.28
CA LEU A 22 9.04 2.78 0.51
C LEU A 22 10.34 3.35 -0.05
N ARG A 23 10.31 3.92 -1.26
CA ARG A 23 11.48 4.53 -1.88
C ARG A 23 12.05 5.63 -0.99
N ARG A 24 11.19 6.54 -0.51
CA ARG A 24 11.58 7.61 0.42
C ARG A 24 12.10 7.07 1.75
N TYR A 25 11.49 6.02 2.29
CA TYR A 25 12.01 5.34 3.48
C TYR A 25 13.43 4.81 3.26
N HIS A 26 13.70 4.18 2.11
CA HIS A 26 15.03 3.69 1.77
C HIS A 26 16.04 4.83 1.56
N GLU A 27 15.63 5.91 0.90
CA GLU A 27 16.44 7.12 0.73
C GLU A 27 16.78 7.76 2.08
N ALA A 28 15.80 7.91 2.98
CA ALA A 28 16.00 8.45 4.33
C ALA A 28 16.94 7.56 5.16
N LYS A 29 16.83 6.23 5.04
CA LYS A 29 17.76 5.29 5.66
C LYS A 29 19.17 5.37 5.09
N ALA A 30 19.30 5.51 3.77
CA ALA A 30 20.60 5.63 3.11
C ALA A 30 21.28 6.97 3.41
N ALA A 31 20.49 8.02 3.60
CA ALA A 31 20.95 9.35 4.01
C ALA A 31 21.20 9.48 5.52
N GLU A 32 21.05 8.39 6.30
CA GLU A 32 21.14 8.40 7.77
C GLU A 32 20.30 9.52 8.41
N SER A 33 19.11 9.76 7.82
CA SER A 33 18.17 10.78 8.27
C SER A 33 17.65 10.47 9.68
N SER A 34 16.98 11.44 10.29
CA SER A 34 16.50 11.29 11.66
C SER A 34 15.62 10.04 11.83
N PRO A 35 15.78 9.29 12.94
CA PRO A 35 15.01 8.08 13.19
C PRO A 35 13.51 8.33 13.18
N ASP A 36 13.05 9.51 13.64
CA ASP A 36 11.65 9.93 13.57
C ASP A 36 11.12 10.02 12.13
N GLU A 37 11.94 10.47 11.18
CA GLU A 37 11.55 10.60 9.78
C GLU A 37 11.49 9.25 9.08
N ILE A 38 12.48 8.38 9.37
CA ILE A 38 12.53 7.00 8.91
C ILE A 38 11.31 6.22 9.44
N GLU A 39 10.96 6.38 10.71
CA GLU A 39 9.83 5.70 11.32
C GLU A 39 8.49 6.21 10.78
N ARG A 40 8.35 7.52 10.53
CA ARG A 40 7.18 8.07 9.83
C ARG A 40 7.01 7.51 8.42
N LEU A 41 8.08 7.46 7.64
CA LEU A 41 8.03 6.94 6.27
C LEU A 41 7.69 5.44 6.25
N ARG A 42 8.21 4.69 7.22
CA ARG A 42 7.84 3.29 7.43
C ARG A 42 6.35 3.13 7.73
N MET A 43 5.83 3.84 8.73
CA MET A 43 4.40 3.79 9.08
C MET A 43 3.50 4.18 7.91
N LEU A 44 3.92 5.18 7.13
CA LEU A 44 3.19 5.61 5.94
C LEU A 44 3.17 4.51 4.87
N ALA A 45 4.32 3.87 4.60
CA ALA A 45 4.39 2.75 3.66
C ALA A 45 3.51 1.58 4.13
N ASP A 46 3.64 1.17 5.40
CA ASP A 46 2.85 0.07 5.98
C ASP A 46 1.34 0.34 5.88
N SER A 47 0.90 1.57 6.19
CA SER A 47 -0.50 1.99 6.05
C SER A 47 -1.00 1.95 4.61
N LEU A 48 -0.17 2.39 3.65
CA LEU A 48 -0.53 2.37 2.23
C LEU A 48 -0.61 0.94 1.68
N PHE A 49 0.30 0.05 2.08
CA PHE A 49 0.20 -1.38 1.71
C PHE A 49 -1.02 -2.06 2.29
N GLN A 50 -1.41 -1.70 3.51
CA GLN A 50 -2.64 -2.22 4.10
C GLN A 50 -3.87 -1.72 3.34
N ALA A 51 -3.92 -0.43 2.98
CA ALA A 51 -5.01 0.15 2.20
C ALA A 51 -5.11 -0.47 0.78
N VAL A 52 -3.97 -0.69 0.11
CA VAL A 52 -3.91 -1.41 -1.18
C VAL A 52 -4.46 -2.83 -1.02
N SER A 53 -4.03 -3.54 0.02
CA SER A 53 -4.46 -4.92 0.28
C SER A 53 -5.96 -4.99 0.58
N GLU A 54 -6.49 -4.07 1.39
CA GLU A 54 -7.92 -3.95 1.68
C GLU A 54 -8.74 -3.60 0.43
N TYR A 55 -8.22 -2.71 -0.42
CA TYR A 55 -8.86 -2.35 -1.68
C TYR A 55 -8.88 -3.54 -2.63
N GLN A 56 -7.75 -4.22 -2.81
CA GLN A 56 -7.67 -5.43 -3.63
C GLN A 56 -8.54 -6.54 -3.06
N LEU A 57 -8.62 -6.74 -1.75
CA LEU A 57 -9.52 -7.72 -1.14
C LEU A 57 -10.99 -7.40 -1.41
N ARG A 58 -11.41 -6.14 -1.23
CA ARG A 58 -12.80 -5.69 -1.51
C ARG A 58 -13.14 -5.73 -2.99
N ALA A 59 -12.17 -5.41 -3.83
CA ALA A 59 -12.32 -5.40 -5.26
C ALA A 59 -12.35 -6.84 -5.79
N LEU A 60 -11.39 -7.69 -5.41
CA LEU A 60 -11.20 -9.05 -5.93
C LEU A 60 -12.10 -10.09 -5.24
N GLY A 61 -12.65 -9.80 -4.06
CA GLY A 61 -13.58 -10.66 -3.31
C GLY A 61 -14.80 -9.89 -2.82
N GLY A 62 -15.98 -10.29 -3.29
CA GLY A 62 -17.28 -9.82 -2.77
C GLY A 62 -17.45 -10.05 -1.26
N PRO A 63 -18.57 -9.60 -0.66
CA PRO A 63 -18.71 -9.31 0.77
C PRO A 63 -18.14 -10.41 1.65
N PHE A 64 -17.17 -10.04 2.48
CA PHE A 64 -16.66 -10.87 3.56
C PHE A 64 -17.85 -11.22 4.46
N ARG A 65 -18.35 -12.45 4.36
CA ARG A 65 -19.28 -13.00 5.35
C ARG A 65 -18.38 -13.62 6.43
N PRO A 66 -18.17 -12.98 7.58
CA PRO A 66 -17.56 -13.68 8.69
C PRO A 66 -18.49 -14.86 9.02
N LEU A 67 -17.94 -16.07 9.01
CA LEU A 67 -18.67 -17.27 9.42
C LEU A 67 -19.15 -17.05 10.86
N GLN A 68 -20.46 -17.08 11.04
CA GLN A 68 -21.15 -17.13 12.34
C GLN A 68 -21.06 -18.54 12.92
#